data_AF-A0A9P6PST1-F1
#
_entry.id   AF-A0A9P6PST1-F1
#
_cell.length_a   1.000
_cell.length_b   1.000
_cell.length_c   1.000
_cell.angle_alpha   90.00
_cell.angle_beta   90.00
_cell.angle_gamma   90.00
#
_symmetry.space_group_name_H-M   'P 1'
#
loop_
_entity.id
_entity.type
_entity.pdbx_description
1 polymer ?
#
loop_
_entity_poly.entity_id
_entity_poly.type
_entity_poly.pdbx_seq_one_letter_code
_entity_poly.pdbx_strand_id
1 'polypeptide(L)'
;DPAVLFDDPGYQATGSLFFYDRTLFAGWTAGIDFLNKILPTMSSFPPISRWARMVSSHEQESGVVVVNKSKRFLGLLGTCKMNGKHERDLISYKVFHGDKETFWVGYEMIQEPYAFVRTFGGVIGELRPDDPKSVCGAQLHLDHKGRPLWWNGGLYRNKNAGVNRNLDFGYWVSGGGLQKHREWHTNDHKMMQEMLMDMGLTSSSQLSMEPGDPEWDFNESCLKGGPVVPLTREQADLANGFVRLDNVVREDAQKVGRNEHVDPKVHDWDNI
;
A
#
# COMPACT_ATOMS: atom_id res chain seq x y z
N ASP A 1 15.84 -1.73 7.14
CA ASP A 1 16.00 -0.39 7.73
C ASP A 1 15.35 0.65 6.81
N PRO A 2 14.31 1.38 7.27
CA PRO A 2 13.66 2.43 6.50
C PRO A 2 14.53 3.68 6.26
N ALA A 3 15.65 3.87 6.98
CA ALA A 3 16.54 5.01 6.78
C ALA A 3 17.14 5.09 5.35
N VAL A 4 17.20 3.97 4.64
CA VAL A 4 17.60 3.88 3.22
C VAL A 4 16.78 4.78 2.29
N LEU A 5 15.58 5.21 2.70
CA LEU A 5 14.77 6.16 1.95
C LEU A 5 15.36 7.58 1.90
N PHE A 6 16.22 7.93 2.85
CA PHE A 6 16.98 9.17 2.79
C PHE A 6 18.08 9.13 1.73
N ASP A 7 18.52 7.95 1.29
CA ASP A 7 19.51 7.77 0.21
C ASP A 7 18.88 7.80 -1.20
N ASP A 8 17.55 7.94 -1.31
CA ASP A 8 16.87 7.99 -2.60
C ASP A 8 17.28 9.24 -3.41
N PRO A 9 17.74 9.10 -4.67
CA PRO A 9 18.12 10.24 -5.50
C PRO A 9 16.97 11.25 -5.71
N GLY A 10 15.72 10.79 -5.73
CA GLY A 10 14.53 11.64 -5.73
C GLY A 10 14.43 12.44 -4.44
N TYR A 11 14.49 11.77 -3.27
CA TYR A 11 14.45 12.45 -1.97
C TYR A 11 15.60 13.46 -1.80
N GLN A 12 16.81 13.12 -2.23
CA GLN A 12 17.96 14.03 -2.13
C GLN A 12 17.79 15.27 -3.03
N ALA A 13 17.23 15.11 -4.23
CA ALA A 13 16.96 16.21 -5.15
C ALA A 13 15.79 17.10 -4.70
N THR A 14 14.68 16.52 -4.23
CA THR A 14 13.43 17.25 -3.98
C THR A 14 13.18 17.52 -2.50
N GLY A 15 13.68 16.71 -1.57
CA GLY A 15 13.29 16.73 -0.17
C GLY A 15 11.94 16.08 0.14
N SER A 16 11.27 15.45 -0.83
CA SER A 16 10.05 14.66 -0.63
C SER A 16 9.95 13.48 -1.59
N LEU A 17 9.57 12.32 -1.05
CA LEU A 17 9.47 11.05 -1.78
C LEU A 17 8.14 10.35 -1.49
N PHE A 18 7.43 10.01 -2.56
CA PHE A 18 6.15 9.30 -2.55
C PHE A 18 6.25 7.97 -3.31
N PHE A 19 5.28 7.08 -3.09
CA PHE A 19 5.26 5.74 -3.68
C PHE A 19 4.15 5.61 -4.71
N TYR A 20 4.45 4.95 -5.82
CA TYR A 20 3.44 4.62 -6.82
C TYR A 20 2.52 3.52 -6.32
N ASP A 21 1.20 3.73 -6.38
CA ASP A 21 0.22 2.66 -6.16
C ASP A 21 0.30 1.61 -7.29
N ARG A 22 -0.37 0.47 -7.13
CA ARG A 22 -0.59 -0.50 -8.21
C ARG A 22 -1.39 0.14 -9.35
N THR A 23 -1.07 -0.23 -10.59
CA THR A 23 -1.82 0.23 -11.78
C THR A 23 -3.15 -0.55 -11.85
N LEU A 24 -4.24 0.05 -11.40
CA LEU A 24 -5.56 -0.59 -11.25
C LEU A 24 -6.68 0.35 -11.71
N PHE A 25 -7.80 -0.22 -12.17
CA PHE A 25 -9.06 0.50 -12.48
C PHE A 25 -8.87 1.61 -13.54
N ALA A 26 -8.48 1.20 -14.74
CA ALA A 26 -8.36 2.07 -15.90
C ALA A 26 -9.72 2.69 -16.30
N GLY A 27 -9.69 3.86 -16.94
CA GLY A 27 -10.88 4.62 -17.38
C GLY A 27 -11.39 5.64 -16.37
N TRP A 28 -10.74 5.83 -15.23
CA TRP A 28 -11.13 6.83 -14.22
C TRP A 28 -10.78 8.26 -14.65
N THR A 29 -11.78 9.04 -15.06
CA THR A 29 -11.58 10.46 -15.49
C THR A 29 -11.66 11.46 -14.34
N ALA A 30 -12.42 11.17 -13.29
CA ALA A 30 -12.77 12.15 -12.26
C ALA A 30 -11.55 12.77 -11.55
N GLY A 31 -10.46 12.01 -11.40
CA GLY A 31 -9.18 12.50 -10.88
C GLY A 31 -8.56 13.61 -11.75
N ILE A 32 -8.33 13.33 -13.04
CA ILE A 32 -7.75 14.32 -13.96
C ILE A 32 -8.72 15.48 -14.26
N ASP A 33 -10.03 15.21 -14.31
CA ASP A 33 -11.07 16.24 -14.44
C ASP A 33 -11.08 17.20 -13.24
N PHE A 34 -10.74 16.71 -12.04
CA PHE A 34 -10.58 17.54 -10.86
C PHE A 34 -9.29 18.36 -10.92
N LEU A 35 -8.15 17.74 -11.25
CA LEU A 35 -6.86 18.45 -11.37
C LEU A 35 -6.93 19.60 -12.38
N ASN A 36 -7.50 19.37 -13.56
CA ASN A 36 -7.69 20.40 -14.59
C ASN A 36 -8.57 21.58 -14.13
N LYS A 37 -9.42 21.40 -13.10
CA LYS A 37 -10.26 22.47 -12.52
C LYS A 37 -9.57 23.25 -11.41
N ILE A 38 -8.70 22.60 -10.63
CA ILE A 38 -8.04 23.24 -9.46
C ILE A 38 -6.61 23.70 -9.72
N LEU A 39 -5.93 23.19 -10.74
CA LEU A 39 -4.57 23.55 -11.11
C LEU A 39 -4.55 24.30 -12.47
N PRO A 40 -4.52 25.65 -12.47
CA PRO A 40 -4.39 26.43 -13.71
C PRO A 40 -2.99 26.30 -14.34
N THR A 41 -2.03 25.74 -13.62
CA THR A 41 -0.68 25.40 -14.08
C THR A 41 -0.23 24.16 -13.32
N MET A 42 0.46 23.26 -13.99
CA MET A 42 0.94 21.98 -13.46
C MET A 42 2.43 21.84 -13.73
N SER A 43 3.14 21.05 -12.93
CA SER A 43 4.51 20.63 -13.26
C SER A 43 4.54 19.68 -14.47
N SER A 44 5.72 19.17 -14.82
CA SER A 44 5.87 18.17 -15.87
C SER A 44 5.28 16.80 -15.53
N PHE A 45 4.99 16.50 -14.26
CA PHE A 45 4.53 15.16 -13.83
C PHE A 45 3.03 14.90 -14.07
N PRO A 46 2.09 15.75 -13.63
CA PRO A 46 0.66 15.44 -13.73
C PRO A 46 0.20 15.09 -15.15
N PRO A 47 0.64 15.77 -16.24
CA PRO A 47 0.24 15.42 -17.61
C PRO A 47 0.75 14.06 -18.11
N ILE A 48 1.82 13.50 -17.52
CA ILE A 48 2.40 12.20 -17.91
C ILE A 48 2.03 11.07 -16.93
N SER A 49 1.32 11.40 -15.86
CA SER A 49 0.84 10.47 -14.84
C SER A 49 -0.06 9.37 -15.43
N ARG A 50 -0.16 8.23 -14.73
CA ARG A 50 -1.10 7.15 -15.05
C ARG A 50 -2.54 7.61 -14.90
N TRP A 51 -2.79 8.57 -14.02
CA TRP A 51 -4.08 9.22 -13.85
C TRP A 51 -4.50 10.05 -15.07
N ALA A 52 -3.62 10.93 -15.58
CA ALA A 52 -3.90 11.73 -16.77
C ALA A 52 -4.05 10.87 -18.04
N ARG A 53 -3.41 9.70 -18.06
CA ARG A 53 -3.51 8.73 -19.15
C ARG A 53 -4.64 7.71 -18.94
N MET A 54 -5.41 7.85 -17.85
CA MET A 54 -6.57 7.02 -17.48
C MET A 54 -6.26 5.52 -17.39
N VAL A 55 -5.04 5.14 -17.03
CA VAL A 55 -4.63 3.73 -16.94
C VAL A 55 -4.55 3.21 -15.52
N SER A 56 -4.61 4.11 -14.54
CA SER A 56 -4.80 3.81 -13.12
C SER A 56 -5.76 4.84 -12.54
N SER A 57 -6.67 4.44 -11.64
CA SER A 57 -7.45 5.38 -10.82
C SER A 57 -6.66 5.93 -9.63
N HIS A 58 -5.50 5.33 -9.34
CA HIS A 58 -4.61 5.71 -8.24
C HIS A 58 -3.18 5.93 -8.74
N GLU A 59 -2.60 7.06 -8.37
CA GLU A 59 -1.22 7.38 -8.68
C GLU A 59 -0.32 7.07 -7.47
N GLN A 60 -0.73 7.53 -6.28
CA GLN A 60 0.04 7.42 -5.06
C GLN A 60 -0.50 6.37 -4.08
N GLU A 61 0.41 5.60 -3.48
CA GLU A 61 0.18 4.94 -2.20
C GLU A 61 0.73 5.82 -1.06
N SER A 62 -0.08 6.08 -0.03
CA SER A 62 0.23 6.96 1.11
C SER A 62 0.75 6.21 2.34
N GLY A 63 0.76 4.88 2.36
CA GLY A 63 1.22 4.07 3.51
C GLY A 63 2.63 4.42 4.03
N VAL A 64 3.51 4.95 3.17
CA VAL A 64 4.75 5.64 3.57
C VAL A 64 4.90 6.92 2.75
N VAL A 65 5.24 8.02 3.42
CA VAL A 65 5.66 9.29 2.78
C VAL A 65 6.92 9.82 3.46
N VAL A 66 7.87 10.33 2.68
CA VAL A 66 9.12 10.89 3.21
C VAL A 66 9.13 12.37 2.92
N VAL A 67 9.19 13.22 3.94
CA VAL A 67 9.08 14.69 3.79
C VAL A 67 10.11 15.39 4.68
N ASN A 68 11.01 16.14 4.05
CA ASN A 68 11.86 17.09 4.76
C ASN A 68 11.05 18.35 5.09
N LYS A 69 10.46 18.38 6.30
CA LYS A 69 9.60 19.47 6.76
C LYS A 69 10.24 20.85 6.72
N SER A 70 11.58 20.96 6.78
CA SER A 70 12.28 22.26 6.66
C SER A 70 12.33 22.80 5.22
N LYS A 71 12.29 21.90 4.22
CA LYS A 71 12.32 22.24 2.78
C LYS A 71 10.93 22.22 2.12
N ARG A 72 9.98 21.47 2.71
CA ARG A 72 8.67 21.15 2.14
C ARG A 72 7.49 21.40 3.07
N PHE A 73 7.57 22.52 3.78
CA PHE A 73 6.53 22.92 4.72
C PHE A 73 5.24 23.32 4.01
N LEU A 74 5.33 24.04 2.88
CA LEU A 74 4.15 24.55 2.19
C LEU A 74 3.41 23.41 1.47
N GLY A 75 4.12 22.43 0.91
CA GLY A 75 3.51 21.24 0.30
C GLY A 75 2.77 20.41 1.33
N LEU A 76 3.36 20.23 2.52
CA LEU A 76 2.68 19.59 3.64
C LEU A 76 1.43 20.36 4.08
N LEU A 77 1.46 21.71 4.10
CA LEU A 77 0.26 22.52 4.36
C LEU A 77 -0.79 22.38 3.25
N GLY A 78 -0.38 22.25 1.98
CA GLY A 78 -1.27 21.93 0.85
C GLY A 78 -2.00 20.61 1.06
N THR A 79 -1.26 19.55 1.42
CA THR A 79 -1.84 18.25 1.81
C THR A 79 -2.79 18.38 3.00
N CYS A 80 -2.42 19.13 4.05
CA CYS A 80 -3.30 19.38 5.19
C CYS A 80 -4.58 20.14 4.78
N LYS A 81 -4.51 21.09 3.85
CA LYS A 81 -5.68 21.81 3.33
C LYS A 81 -6.65 20.86 2.61
N MET A 82 -6.15 19.95 1.79
CA MET A 82 -7.01 18.96 1.10
C MET A 82 -7.65 17.94 2.05
N ASN A 83 -7.01 17.64 3.18
CA ASN A 83 -7.53 16.77 4.24
C ASN A 83 -8.29 17.51 5.35
N GLY A 84 -8.42 18.84 5.25
CA GLY A 84 -9.30 19.63 6.12
C GLY A 84 -10.72 19.09 6.03
N LYS A 85 -11.45 19.03 7.16
CA LYS A 85 -12.76 18.34 7.23
C LYS A 85 -13.71 18.74 6.11
N HIS A 86 -13.75 20.03 5.75
CA HIS A 86 -14.65 20.54 4.73
C HIS A 86 -14.24 20.07 3.32
N GLU A 87 -12.97 20.25 2.96
CA GLU A 87 -12.39 19.85 1.68
C GLU A 87 -12.44 18.32 1.49
N ARG A 88 -12.09 17.59 2.54
CA ARG A 88 -12.10 16.12 2.60
C ARG A 88 -13.50 15.56 2.37
N ASP A 89 -14.47 15.99 3.16
CA ASP A 89 -15.84 15.44 3.16
C ASP A 89 -16.63 15.92 1.92
N LEU A 90 -16.33 17.10 1.36
CA LEU A 90 -17.01 17.61 0.17
C LEU A 90 -16.39 17.14 -1.14
N ILE A 91 -15.06 17.03 -1.22
CA ILE A 91 -14.31 16.88 -2.48
C ILE A 91 -13.30 15.74 -2.41
N SER A 92 -12.25 15.85 -1.58
CA SER A 92 -11.05 15.00 -1.74
C SER A 92 -11.37 13.51 -1.64
N TYR A 93 -12.15 13.07 -0.67
CA TYR A 93 -12.50 11.64 -0.51
C TYR A 93 -13.64 11.17 -1.45
N LYS A 94 -14.19 12.06 -2.30
CA LYS A 94 -15.10 11.69 -3.40
C LYS A 94 -14.38 11.53 -4.74
N VAL A 95 -13.23 12.19 -4.90
CA VAL A 95 -12.40 12.13 -6.10
C VAL A 95 -11.26 11.12 -5.93
N PHE A 96 -10.72 10.99 -4.71
CA PHE A 96 -9.57 10.17 -4.36
C PHE A 96 -10.00 9.03 -3.44
N HIS A 97 -9.25 7.92 -3.47
CA HIS A 97 -9.42 6.83 -2.50
C HIS A 97 -8.73 7.18 -1.18
N GLY A 98 -9.41 8.00 -0.38
CA GLY A 98 -8.88 8.51 0.89
C GLY A 98 -7.86 9.64 0.69
N ASP A 99 -6.80 9.63 1.51
CA ASP A 99 -5.77 10.67 1.52
C ASP A 99 -4.71 10.51 0.41
N LYS A 100 -4.61 9.33 -0.20
CA LYS A 100 -3.57 8.89 -1.15
C LYS A 100 -3.02 9.99 -2.05
N GLU A 101 -3.89 10.61 -2.84
CA GLU A 101 -3.50 11.58 -3.86
C GLU A 101 -3.29 13.01 -3.30
N THR A 102 -3.78 13.29 -2.09
CA THR A 102 -3.69 14.63 -1.47
C THR A 102 -2.26 15.08 -1.19
N PHE A 103 -1.31 14.14 -1.11
CA PHE A 103 0.11 14.42 -0.93
C PHE A 103 0.69 15.13 -2.16
N TRP A 104 0.83 14.44 -3.28
CA TRP A 104 1.40 15.06 -4.49
C TRP A 104 0.51 16.18 -5.07
N VAL A 105 -0.82 16.06 -5.01
CA VAL A 105 -1.72 17.13 -5.47
C VAL A 105 -1.60 18.37 -4.58
N GLY A 106 -1.45 18.20 -3.26
CA GLY A 106 -1.18 19.30 -2.34
C GLY A 106 0.14 20.03 -2.63
N TYR A 107 1.15 19.31 -3.12
CA TYR A 107 2.43 19.89 -3.55
C TYR A 107 2.31 20.61 -4.90
N GLU A 108 1.57 20.05 -5.88
CA GLU A 108 1.26 20.73 -7.14
C GLU A 108 0.49 22.04 -6.92
N MET A 109 -0.51 22.05 -6.02
CA MET A 109 -1.30 23.26 -5.70
C MET A 109 -0.45 24.46 -5.27
N ILE A 110 0.71 24.22 -4.66
CA ILE A 110 1.62 25.26 -4.17
C ILE A 110 2.99 25.27 -4.89
N GLN A 111 3.12 24.46 -5.95
CA GLN A 111 4.30 24.33 -6.82
C GLN A 111 5.61 23.94 -6.09
N GLU A 112 5.55 23.07 -5.08
CA GLU A 112 6.77 22.51 -4.45
C GLU A 112 7.26 21.26 -5.18
N PRO A 113 8.58 21.10 -5.39
CA PRO A 113 9.15 19.87 -5.92
C PRO A 113 8.88 18.64 -5.04
N TYR A 114 8.47 17.55 -5.68
CA TYR A 114 8.39 16.20 -5.12
C TYR A 114 8.90 15.16 -6.11
N ALA A 115 9.20 13.97 -5.61
CA ALA A 115 9.58 12.82 -6.42
C ALA A 115 8.72 11.60 -6.07
N PHE A 116 8.46 10.76 -7.06
CA PHE A 116 8.05 9.38 -6.84
C PHE A 116 9.27 8.46 -6.91
N VAL A 117 9.29 7.40 -6.10
CA VAL A 117 10.30 6.34 -6.19
C VAL A 117 10.27 5.70 -7.58
N ARG A 118 11.43 5.30 -8.12
CA ARG A 118 11.57 4.79 -9.50
C ARG A 118 10.96 3.40 -9.75
N THR A 119 10.47 2.75 -8.70
CA THR A 119 9.90 1.40 -8.72
C THR A 119 8.39 1.47 -8.53
N PHE A 120 7.64 0.69 -9.31
CA PHE A 120 6.22 0.48 -9.05
C PHE A 120 5.99 -0.42 -7.83
N GLY A 121 4.76 -0.41 -7.32
CA GLY A 121 4.27 -1.46 -6.43
C GLY A 121 4.42 -2.86 -7.05
N GLY A 122 4.76 -3.82 -6.21
CA GLY A 122 4.75 -5.25 -6.47
C GLY A 122 3.72 -5.97 -5.59
N VAL A 123 3.88 -7.28 -5.47
CA VAL A 123 3.13 -8.13 -4.54
C VAL A 123 4.09 -9.04 -3.78
N ILE A 124 3.81 -9.26 -2.50
CA ILE A 124 4.50 -10.20 -1.60
C ILE A 124 3.47 -11.14 -0.97
N GLY A 125 3.78 -12.43 -0.90
CA GLY A 125 2.85 -13.47 -0.44
C GLY A 125 3.18 -14.84 -0.99
N GLU A 126 2.16 -15.53 -1.48
CA GLU A 126 2.21 -16.94 -1.87
C GLU A 126 2.29 -17.12 -3.39
N LEU A 127 2.88 -18.22 -3.84
CA LEU A 127 2.72 -18.67 -5.22
C LEU A 127 1.27 -19.07 -5.49
N ARG A 128 0.78 -18.78 -6.70
CA ARG A 128 -0.51 -19.28 -7.17
C ARG A 128 -0.35 -20.78 -7.53
N PRO A 129 -1.14 -21.72 -6.95
CA PRO A 129 -0.93 -23.16 -7.18
C PRO A 129 -1.06 -23.61 -8.64
N ASP A 130 -1.90 -22.94 -9.43
CA ASP A 130 -2.11 -23.21 -10.87
C ASP A 130 -1.18 -22.39 -11.79
N ASP A 131 -0.43 -21.41 -11.26
CA ASP A 131 0.64 -20.71 -11.99
C ASP A 131 1.78 -20.28 -11.06
N PRO A 132 2.90 -21.04 -11.00
CA PRO A 132 4.05 -20.69 -10.18
C PRO A 132 4.85 -19.47 -10.70
N LYS A 133 4.36 -18.75 -11.73
CA LYS A 133 4.88 -17.44 -12.18
C LYS A 133 4.05 -16.26 -11.66
N SER A 134 3.01 -16.53 -10.88
CA SER A 134 2.15 -15.54 -10.25
C SER A 134 2.33 -15.58 -8.72
N VAL A 135 2.46 -14.40 -8.09
CA VAL A 135 2.45 -14.24 -6.63
C VAL A 135 1.20 -13.49 -6.21
N CYS A 136 0.49 -13.98 -5.19
CA CYS A 136 -0.74 -13.42 -4.67
C CYS A 136 -0.55 -13.00 -3.20
N GLY A 137 -1.00 -11.80 -2.84
CA GLY A 137 -0.89 -11.32 -1.46
C GLY A 137 -0.92 -9.80 -1.35
N ALA A 138 -0.14 -9.29 -0.40
CA ALA A 138 -0.12 -7.88 -0.04
C ALA A 138 0.71 -7.03 -1.01
N GLN A 139 0.45 -5.73 -1.03
CA GLN A 139 1.08 -4.79 -1.95
C GLN A 139 2.50 -4.44 -1.48
N LEU A 140 3.51 -4.87 -2.22
CA LEU A 140 4.91 -4.62 -1.89
C LEU A 140 5.40 -3.29 -2.47
N HIS A 141 6.26 -2.59 -1.76
CA HIS A 141 7.03 -1.46 -2.27
C HIS A 141 8.53 -1.71 -2.13
N LEU A 142 9.27 -1.24 -3.15
CA LEU A 142 10.71 -1.43 -3.27
C LEU A 142 11.44 -0.09 -3.00
N ASP A 143 12.73 -0.17 -2.73
CA ASP A 143 13.63 0.99 -2.79
C ASP A 143 14.05 1.32 -4.23
N HIS A 144 14.75 2.45 -4.45
CA HIS A 144 15.26 2.84 -5.77
C HIS A 144 16.26 1.85 -6.41
N LYS A 145 16.73 0.83 -5.67
CA LYS A 145 17.60 -0.24 -6.16
C LYS A 145 16.81 -1.50 -6.53
N GLY A 146 15.48 -1.50 -6.39
CA GLY A 146 14.61 -2.63 -6.67
C GLY A 146 14.57 -3.68 -5.57
N ARG A 147 14.99 -3.34 -4.34
CA ARG A 147 14.98 -4.27 -3.20
C ARG A 147 13.66 -4.13 -2.42
N PRO A 148 13.03 -5.24 -1.97
CA PRO A 148 11.88 -5.19 -1.05
C PRO A 148 12.17 -4.32 0.17
N LEU A 149 11.24 -3.43 0.51
CA LEU A 149 11.44 -2.46 1.59
C LEU A 149 10.30 -2.46 2.61
N TRP A 150 9.06 -2.33 2.15
CA TRP A 150 7.87 -2.28 3.00
C TRP A 150 6.66 -2.76 2.19
N TRP A 151 5.59 -3.19 2.86
CA TRP A 151 4.37 -3.64 2.19
C TRP A 151 3.11 -3.08 2.88
N ASN A 152 2.04 -2.90 2.11
CA ASN A 152 0.73 -2.44 2.56
C ASN A 152 -0.32 -3.53 2.35
N GLY A 153 -1.19 -3.75 3.33
CA GLY A 153 -2.22 -4.77 3.28
C GLY A 153 -2.70 -5.18 4.66
N GLY A 154 -3.66 -6.11 4.69
CA GLY A 154 -3.91 -6.91 5.89
C GLY A 154 -3.03 -8.15 5.88
N LEU A 155 -2.83 -8.78 7.04
CA LEU A 155 -2.22 -10.11 7.15
C LEU A 155 -3.13 -11.20 6.57
N TYR A 156 -4.46 -11.00 6.66
CA TYR A 156 -5.44 -11.90 6.05
C TYR A 156 -5.36 -11.85 4.53
N ARG A 157 -5.20 -13.04 3.94
CA ARG A 157 -5.13 -13.31 2.51
C ARG A 157 -6.24 -12.63 1.72
N ASN A 158 -7.47 -12.81 2.21
CA ASN A 158 -8.60 -12.05 1.70
C ASN A 158 -9.51 -11.60 2.84
N LYS A 159 -9.09 -10.54 3.53
CA LYS A 159 -9.95 -9.77 4.45
C LYS A 159 -11.29 -9.39 3.81
N ASN A 160 -11.37 -9.36 2.48
CA ASN A 160 -12.53 -8.95 1.70
C ASN A 160 -13.50 -10.09 1.30
N ALA A 161 -13.24 -11.34 1.69
CA ALA A 161 -14.09 -12.49 1.35
C ALA A 161 -14.49 -13.34 2.57
N GLY A 162 -14.34 -12.82 3.78
CA GLY A 162 -14.57 -13.59 5.03
C GLY A 162 -13.54 -14.72 5.26
N VAL A 163 -12.53 -14.84 4.39
CA VAL A 163 -11.48 -15.86 4.48
C VAL A 163 -10.42 -15.42 5.47
N ASN A 164 -10.55 -15.92 6.69
CA ASN A 164 -9.69 -15.59 7.84
C ASN A 164 -8.40 -16.40 7.85
N ARG A 165 -7.81 -16.60 6.67
CA ARG A 165 -6.51 -17.26 6.53
C ARG A 165 -5.42 -16.19 6.40
N ASN A 166 -4.36 -16.30 7.19
CA ASN A 166 -3.19 -15.43 7.02
C ASN A 166 -2.41 -15.76 5.74
N LEU A 167 -1.82 -14.73 5.13
CA LEU A 167 -0.83 -14.89 4.06
C LEU A 167 0.42 -15.58 4.60
N ASP A 168 0.93 -16.56 3.85
CA ASP A 168 2.32 -16.99 3.99
C ASP A 168 3.22 -16.17 3.06
N PHE A 169 4.08 -15.33 3.64
CA PHE A 169 5.05 -14.55 2.89
C PHE A 169 6.26 -15.40 2.53
N GLY A 170 6.17 -16.12 1.40
CA GLY A 170 7.28 -16.90 0.83
C GLY A 170 7.95 -16.29 -0.42
N TYR A 171 7.21 -15.47 -1.17
CA TYR A 171 7.62 -15.00 -2.50
C TYR A 171 7.24 -13.55 -2.76
N TRP A 172 7.89 -12.91 -3.73
CA TRP A 172 7.46 -11.61 -4.25
C TRP A 172 7.71 -11.45 -5.75
N VAL A 173 6.96 -10.53 -6.36
CA VAL A 173 7.08 -10.09 -7.75
C VAL A 173 6.98 -8.57 -7.81
N SER A 174 7.86 -7.90 -8.56
CA SER A 174 7.71 -6.49 -8.91
C SER A 174 6.78 -6.32 -10.12
N GLY A 175 5.88 -5.34 -10.12
CA GLY A 175 4.91 -5.12 -11.20
C GLY A 175 5.45 -4.47 -12.48
N GLY A 176 6.77 -4.40 -12.65
CA GLY A 176 7.39 -3.75 -13.81
C GLY A 176 8.90 -3.46 -13.70
N GLY A 177 9.61 -4.05 -12.73
CA GLY A 177 11.04 -3.79 -12.51
C GLY A 177 11.34 -2.32 -12.17
N LEU A 178 12.53 -1.86 -12.57
CA LEU A 178 12.85 -0.42 -12.61
C LEU A 178 12.12 0.22 -13.80
N GLN A 179 11.42 1.33 -13.59
CA GLN A 179 10.69 1.99 -14.68
C GLN A 179 11.58 2.32 -15.89
N LYS A 180 11.09 1.93 -17.06
CA LYS A 180 11.08 2.75 -18.28
C LYS A 180 9.60 2.85 -18.72
N HIS A 181 9.12 4.03 -19.09
CA HIS A 181 7.68 4.37 -19.20
C HIS A 181 6.78 3.41 -20.04
N ARG A 182 5.48 3.33 -19.64
CA ARG A 182 4.26 2.81 -20.34
C ARG A 182 4.00 1.26 -20.29
N GLU A 183 2.76 0.70 -20.33
CA GLU A 183 1.40 1.01 -19.80
C GLU A 183 0.35 -0.15 -20.04
N TRP A 184 -0.84 -0.14 -19.36
CA TRP A 184 -2.21 -0.64 -19.78
C TRP A 184 -3.02 -1.68 -18.92
N HIS A 185 -4.29 -1.31 -18.56
CA HIS A 185 -5.54 -2.11 -18.28
C HIS A 185 -5.66 -3.01 -17.00
N THR A 186 -6.82 -3.45 -16.43
CA THR A 186 -8.31 -3.33 -16.70
C THR A 186 -9.24 -3.32 -15.42
N ASN A 187 -10.45 -3.96 -15.42
CA ASN A 187 -11.58 -3.99 -14.42
C ASN A 187 -11.86 -5.43 -13.90
N ASP A 188 -12.68 -5.78 -12.86
CA ASP A 188 -13.98 -5.26 -12.34
C ASP A 188 -14.20 -5.61 -10.82
N HIS A 189 -15.23 -5.09 -10.13
CA HIS A 189 -15.43 -5.20 -8.66
C HIS A 189 -16.89 -5.27 -8.13
N LYS A 190 -17.07 -5.99 -7.02
CA LYS A 190 -18.06 -5.70 -5.95
C LYS A 190 -17.39 -5.63 -4.58
N MET A 191 -18.04 -5.02 -3.58
CA MET A 191 -17.36 -4.43 -2.41
C MET A 191 -17.85 -4.93 -1.04
N MET A 192 -16.87 -5.08 -0.15
CA MET A 192 -16.92 -5.79 1.15
C MET A 192 -17.94 -5.42 2.21
N GLN A 193 -18.50 -4.21 2.20
CA GLN A 193 -19.29 -3.75 3.35
C GLN A 193 -20.63 -4.48 3.49
N GLU A 194 -21.08 -5.17 2.44
CA GLU A 194 -22.23 -6.09 2.49
C GLU A 194 -21.89 -7.34 3.35
N MET A 195 -20.72 -7.97 3.17
CA MET A 195 -20.37 -9.22 3.87
C MET A 195 -20.25 -9.09 5.39
N LEU A 196 -19.65 -8.00 5.89
CA LEU A 196 -19.48 -7.82 7.34
C LEU A 196 -20.82 -7.60 8.07
N MET A 197 -21.81 -7.01 7.39
CA MET A 197 -23.17 -6.83 7.92
C MET A 197 -23.92 -8.16 7.96
N ASP A 198 -23.89 -8.94 6.88
CA ASP A 198 -24.60 -10.23 6.78
C ASP A 198 -24.07 -11.30 7.76
N MET A 199 -22.78 -11.26 8.09
CA MET A 199 -22.17 -12.16 9.08
C MET A 199 -22.50 -11.79 10.55
N GLY A 200 -23.19 -10.66 10.80
CA GLY A 200 -23.58 -10.22 12.14
C GLY A 200 -22.40 -9.82 13.04
N LEU A 201 -21.23 -9.55 12.47
CA LEU A 201 -20.00 -9.24 13.21
C LEU A 201 -19.80 -7.73 13.37
N THR A 202 -19.42 -7.30 14.57
CA THR A 202 -19.22 -5.88 14.91
C THR A 202 -17.77 -5.43 14.81
N SER A 203 -16.83 -6.38 14.69
CA SER A 203 -15.39 -6.14 14.61
C SER A 203 -14.69 -7.30 13.89
N SER A 204 -13.64 -6.99 13.13
CA SER A 204 -12.74 -8.00 12.53
C SER A 204 -11.97 -8.85 13.54
N SER A 205 -12.03 -8.52 14.83
CA SER A 205 -11.48 -9.33 15.92
C SER A 205 -12.36 -10.52 16.31
N GLN A 206 -13.55 -10.67 15.72
CA GLN A 206 -14.49 -11.77 15.95
C GLN A 206 -14.37 -12.89 14.89
N LEU A 207 -13.42 -12.75 13.97
CA LEU A 207 -13.20 -13.64 12.84
C LEU A 207 -12.36 -14.86 13.26
N SER A 208 -12.95 -16.05 13.28
CA SER A 208 -12.23 -17.30 13.53
C SER A 208 -11.42 -17.73 12.30
N MET A 209 -10.16 -18.10 12.49
CA MET A 209 -9.30 -18.60 11.39
C MET A 209 -9.75 -19.99 10.93
N GLU A 210 -10.07 -20.11 9.65
CA GLU A 210 -10.31 -21.40 8.98
C GLU A 210 -8.97 -22.13 8.73
N PRO A 211 -8.94 -23.48 8.77
CA PRO A 211 -7.83 -24.25 8.24
C PRO A 211 -7.55 -23.91 6.76
N GLY A 212 -6.32 -24.10 6.30
CA GLY A 212 -5.96 -23.81 4.91
C GLY A 212 -6.67 -24.74 3.93
N ASP A 213 -7.68 -24.23 3.23
CA ASP A 213 -8.38 -24.93 2.16
C ASP A 213 -7.48 -25.07 0.90
N PRO A 214 -7.18 -26.30 0.45
CA PRO A 214 -6.39 -26.53 -0.77
C PRO A 214 -7.19 -26.39 -2.08
N GLU A 215 -8.52 -26.28 -2.04
CA GLU A 215 -9.39 -26.20 -3.23
C GLU A 215 -9.92 -24.77 -3.50
N TRP A 216 -9.58 -23.78 -2.67
CA TRP A 216 -10.14 -22.42 -2.73
C TRP A 216 -9.71 -21.61 -3.99
N ASP A 217 -10.68 -20.93 -4.63
CA ASP A 217 -10.50 -20.20 -5.89
C ASP A 217 -9.75 -18.86 -5.73
N PHE A 218 -8.70 -18.66 -6.55
CA PHE A 218 -7.68 -17.62 -6.41
C PHE A 218 -7.98 -16.30 -7.14
N ASN A 219 -9.22 -15.79 -7.07
CA ASN A 219 -9.63 -14.50 -7.65
C ASN A 219 -9.09 -13.26 -6.88
N GLU A 220 -7.85 -13.34 -6.39
CA GLU A 220 -7.22 -12.37 -5.50
C GLU A 220 -6.29 -11.39 -6.24
N SER A 221 -5.65 -10.47 -5.50
CA SER A 221 -4.64 -9.52 -5.96
C SER A 221 -3.31 -10.20 -6.37
N CYS A 222 -3.37 -11.10 -7.35
CA CYS A 222 -2.22 -11.77 -7.92
C CYS A 222 -1.49 -10.89 -8.95
N LEU A 223 -0.16 -11.00 -8.99
CA LEU A 223 0.70 -10.27 -9.90
C LEU A 223 1.64 -11.23 -10.64
N LYS A 224 1.81 -10.99 -11.94
CA LYS A 224 2.55 -11.84 -12.88
C LYS A 224 3.35 -11.02 -13.88
N GLY A 225 4.29 -11.68 -14.57
CA GLY A 225 5.09 -11.07 -15.64
C GLY A 225 6.43 -10.47 -15.21
N GLY A 226 6.68 -10.35 -13.91
CA GLY A 226 8.03 -10.17 -13.35
C GLY A 226 8.69 -11.52 -13.00
N PRO A 227 10.00 -11.54 -12.73
CA PRO A 227 10.62 -12.72 -12.12
C PRO A 227 10.03 -12.93 -10.72
N VAL A 228 9.57 -14.15 -10.44
CA VAL A 228 9.23 -14.54 -9.07
C VAL A 228 10.53 -14.70 -8.28
N VAL A 229 10.63 -14.01 -7.15
CA VAL A 229 11.79 -14.07 -6.28
C VAL A 229 11.36 -14.71 -4.95
N PRO A 230 11.93 -15.86 -4.56
CA PRO A 230 11.71 -16.39 -3.22
C PRO A 230 12.35 -15.46 -2.18
N LEU A 231 11.69 -15.30 -1.05
CA LEU A 231 12.28 -14.62 0.10
C LEU A 231 13.39 -15.50 0.69
N THR A 232 14.46 -14.86 1.19
CA THR A 232 15.40 -15.57 2.06
C THR A 232 14.69 -15.98 3.35
N ARG A 233 15.22 -16.98 4.05
CA ARG A 233 14.66 -17.42 5.34
C ARG A 233 14.48 -16.27 6.32
N GLU A 234 15.48 -15.41 6.47
CA GLU A 234 15.41 -14.20 7.30
C GLU A 234 14.29 -13.24 6.87
N GLN A 235 14.10 -13.02 5.56
CA GLN A 235 13.03 -12.15 5.05
C GLN A 235 11.64 -12.75 5.26
N ALA A 236 11.49 -14.08 5.08
CA ALA A 236 10.25 -14.79 5.34
C ALA A 236 9.93 -14.80 6.85
N ASP A 237 10.93 -15.08 7.70
CA ASP A 237 10.80 -15.05 9.17
C ASP A 237 10.46 -13.64 9.67
N LEU A 238 11.00 -12.57 9.07
CA LEU A 238 10.60 -11.19 9.37
C LEU A 238 9.17 -10.87 8.91
N ALA A 239 8.80 -11.21 7.67
CA ALA A 239 7.48 -10.90 7.12
C ALA A 239 6.35 -11.68 7.83
N ASN A 240 6.54 -12.98 8.03
CA ASN A 240 5.64 -13.85 8.79
C ASN A 240 5.77 -13.64 10.31
N GLY A 241 6.85 -13.04 10.80
CA GLY A 241 7.01 -12.64 12.21
C GLY A 241 5.94 -11.62 12.63
N PHE A 242 5.65 -10.62 11.80
CA PHE A 242 4.53 -9.70 12.03
C PHE A 242 3.16 -10.40 12.03
N VAL A 243 2.97 -11.43 11.19
CA VAL A 243 1.77 -12.28 11.21
C VAL A 243 1.61 -12.99 12.56
N ARG A 244 2.72 -13.47 13.14
CA ARG A 244 2.72 -14.12 14.46
C ARG A 244 2.52 -13.14 15.62
N LEU A 245 3.03 -11.91 15.50
CA LEU A 245 2.86 -10.85 16.51
C LEU A 245 1.41 -10.37 16.63
N ASP A 246 0.69 -10.20 15.51
CA ASP A 246 -0.76 -9.91 15.57
C ASP A 246 -1.59 -11.14 16.02
N ASN A 247 -1.04 -12.35 15.85
CA ASN A 247 -1.55 -13.59 16.45
C ASN A 247 -1.13 -13.82 17.91
N VAL A 248 -0.61 -12.81 18.64
CA VAL A 248 -0.36 -12.90 20.10
C VAL A 248 -1.70 -12.84 20.86
N VAL A 249 -2.45 -13.92 20.74
CA VAL A 249 -3.19 -14.47 21.88
C VAL A 249 -2.12 -15.14 22.75
N ARG A 250 -1.84 -14.60 23.93
CA ARG A 250 -0.99 -15.30 24.91
C ARG A 250 -1.62 -16.66 25.24
N GLU A 251 -0.82 -17.70 25.40
CA GLU A 251 -1.29 -19.00 25.89
C GLU A 251 -1.91 -18.93 27.31
N ASP A 252 -1.63 -17.87 28.07
CA ASP A 252 -2.11 -17.65 29.45
C ASP A 252 -3.43 -16.86 29.59
N ALA A 253 -3.99 -16.36 28.47
CA ALA A 253 -5.20 -15.52 28.41
C ALA A 253 -5.19 -14.22 29.27
N GLN A 254 -4.05 -13.72 29.75
CA GLN A 254 -3.99 -12.46 30.50
C GLN A 254 -3.92 -11.23 29.57
N LYS A 255 -4.90 -10.34 29.71
CA LYS A 255 -4.99 -9.08 28.95
C LYS A 255 -3.99 -8.05 29.47
N VAL A 256 -3.11 -7.56 28.59
CA VAL A 256 -2.37 -6.31 28.77
C VAL A 256 -3.37 -5.16 28.97
N GLY A 257 -3.16 -4.34 30.00
CA GLY A 257 -4.06 -3.24 30.33
C GLY A 257 -4.06 -2.17 29.25
N ARG A 258 -5.19 -1.44 29.09
CA ARG A 258 -5.41 -0.45 28.01
C ARG A 258 -4.39 0.73 27.98
N ASN A 259 -3.50 0.81 28.97
CA ASN A 259 -2.46 1.84 29.12
C ASN A 259 -1.03 1.25 29.30
N GLU A 260 -0.84 -0.06 29.18
CA GLU A 260 0.49 -0.68 29.29
C GLU A 260 1.19 -0.69 27.92
N HIS A 261 2.39 -0.13 27.86
CA HIS A 261 3.23 -0.13 26.67
C HIS A 261 4.44 -1.04 26.90
N VAL A 262 4.48 -2.17 26.20
CA VAL A 262 5.65 -3.05 26.16
C VAL A 262 6.52 -2.60 24.99
N ASP A 263 7.75 -2.18 25.26
CA ASP A 263 8.73 -1.90 24.19
C ASP A 263 9.27 -3.24 23.66
N PRO A 264 8.98 -3.61 22.40
CA PRO A 264 9.35 -4.91 21.85
C PRO A 264 10.86 -5.10 21.68
N LYS A 265 11.69 -4.06 21.86
CA LYS A 265 13.15 -4.14 21.77
C LYS A 265 13.85 -4.57 23.06
N VAL A 266 13.15 -4.54 24.19
CA VAL A 266 13.72 -4.82 25.53
C VAL A 266 12.94 -5.88 26.31
N HIS A 267 11.89 -6.45 25.71
CA HIS A 267 11.21 -7.62 26.28
C HIS A 267 12.02 -8.89 25.98
N ASP A 268 12.25 -9.70 27.01
CA ASP A 268 12.85 -11.04 26.86
C ASP A 268 11.77 -12.02 26.42
N TRP A 269 11.86 -12.47 25.18
CA TRP A 269 10.90 -13.39 24.57
C TRP A 269 11.31 -14.87 24.70
N ASP A 270 12.51 -15.16 25.22
CA ASP A 270 13.09 -16.50 25.26
C ASP A 270 12.98 -17.17 26.65
N ASN A 271 12.48 -16.45 27.67
CA ASN A 271 12.16 -16.98 29.01
C ASN A 271 10.63 -17.08 29.23
N ILE A 272 9.99 -18.06 28.56
CA ILE A 272 8.66 -18.58 28.87
C ILE A 272 8.71 -20.12 28.83
#